data_AF-A0A8J7QS11-F1
#
_entry.id   AF-A0A8J7QS11-F1
#
_cell.length_a   1.000
_cell.length_b   1.000
_cell.length_c   1.000
_cell.angle_alpha   90.00
_cell.angle_beta   90.00
_cell.angle_gamma   90.00
#
_symmetry.space_group_name_H-M   'P 1'
#
loop_
_entity.id
_entity.type
_entity.pdbx_description
1 polymer ?
#
loop_
_entity_poly.entity_id
_entity_poly.type
_entity_poly.pdbx_seq_one_letter_code
_entity_poly.pdbx_strand_id
1 'polypeptide(L)'
;MKEKKQNNNSKTFRKGPPIDKDVISWLDKNAHNKTIRLPVEIHISLLSIKNAFLIGPNFKTQITLDTGKMSIDLPFHLKSITKDNPCRVWLEGTWGHTLIHEDNNDTPTFSVQKVIKPTEENEYAVLISK
;
A
#
# COMPACT_ATOMS: atom_id res chain seq x y z
N MET A 1 31.59 -20.44 13.99
CA MET A 1 30.13 -20.17 13.92
C MET A 1 29.71 -20.28 12.47
N LYS A 2 28.74 -21.14 12.14
CA LYS A 2 28.24 -21.31 10.76
C LYS A 2 27.28 -20.16 10.45
N GLU A 3 27.66 -19.29 9.53
CA GLU A 3 26.75 -18.29 8.95
C GLU A 3 25.64 -19.03 8.20
N LYS A 4 24.42 -19.00 8.77
CA LYS A 4 23.22 -19.37 8.03
C LYS A 4 23.02 -18.31 6.95
N LYS A 5 23.39 -18.62 5.71
CA LYS A 5 22.80 -18.00 4.51
C LYS A 5 21.28 -18.15 4.65
N GLN A 6 20.63 -17.10 5.14
CA GLN A 6 19.20 -16.93 4.93
C GLN A 6 19.04 -16.79 3.41
N ASN A 7 18.54 -17.85 2.78
CA ASN A 7 17.94 -17.78 1.46
C ASN A 7 16.80 -16.76 1.55
N ASN A 8 17.13 -15.48 1.36
CA ASN A 8 16.16 -14.48 0.99
C ASN A 8 15.70 -14.89 -0.40
N ASN A 9 14.59 -15.63 -0.45
CA ASN A 9 13.73 -15.65 -1.63
C ASN A 9 13.32 -14.19 -1.88
N SER A 10 14.19 -13.48 -2.60
CA SER A 10 13.98 -12.14 -3.08
C SER A 10 12.78 -12.22 -4.00
N LYS A 11 11.58 -11.92 -3.46
CA LYS A 11 10.40 -11.69 -4.31
C LYS A 11 10.81 -10.59 -5.28
N THR A 12 10.94 -10.94 -6.55
CA THR A 12 11.25 -9.97 -7.59
C THR A 12 9.93 -9.28 -7.97
N PHE A 13 9.92 -7.96 -7.88
CA PHE A 13 8.77 -7.16 -8.27
C PHE A 13 8.99 -6.62 -9.69
N ARG A 14 7.95 -6.67 -10.51
CA ARG A 14 7.93 -6.00 -11.82
C ARG A 14 7.03 -4.78 -11.78
N LYS A 15 7.33 -3.78 -12.60
CA LYS A 15 6.44 -2.64 -12.82
C LYS A 15 5.11 -3.13 -13.40
N GLY A 16 4.03 -2.76 -12.73
CA GLY A 16 2.66 -2.87 -13.20
C GLY A 16 2.22 -1.58 -13.89
N PRO A 17 0.90 -1.32 -13.99
CA PRO A 17 0.39 -0.10 -14.60
C PRO A 17 0.74 1.14 -13.77
N PRO A 18 0.71 2.33 -14.40
CA PRO A 18 0.70 3.60 -13.67
C PRO A 18 -0.56 3.71 -12.80
N ILE A 19 -0.52 4.58 -11.80
CA ILE A 19 -1.69 4.91 -10.99
C ILE A 19 -2.51 6.00 -11.68
N ASP A 20 -3.59 5.58 -12.33
CA ASP A 20 -4.57 6.41 -13.04
C ASP A 20 -6.01 5.93 -12.77
N LYS A 21 -6.99 6.49 -13.47
CA LYS A 21 -8.43 6.19 -13.30
C LYS A 21 -8.79 4.70 -13.49
N ASP A 22 -8.00 3.95 -14.24
CA ASP A 22 -8.29 2.56 -14.59
C ASP A 22 -7.53 1.57 -13.65
N VAL A 23 -6.71 2.09 -12.73
CA VAL A 23 -5.86 1.29 -11.84
C VAL A 23 -6.67 0.36 -10.92
N ILE A 24 -7.83 0.82 -10.42
CA ILE A 24 -8.67 0.02 -9.51
C ILE A 24 -9.20 -1.20 -10.24
N SER A 25 -9.82 -1.02 -11.41
CA SER A 25 -10.31 -2.13 -12.23
C SER A 25 -9.17 -3.06 -12.66
N TRP A 26 -7.97 -2.54 -12.89
CA TRP A 26 -6.81 -3.38 -13.17
C TRP A 26 -6.40 -4.20 -11.95
N LEU A 27 -6.36 -3.62 -10.75
CA LEU A 27 -6.02 -4.30 -9.50
C LEU A 27 -7.02 -5.42 -9.19
N ASP A 28 -8.32 -5.14 -9.33
CA ASP A 28 -9.39 -6.14 -9.19
C ASP A 28 -9.22 -7.29 -10.20
N LYS A 29 -8.82 -7.00 -11.44
CA LYS A 29 -8.65 -8.08 -12.43
C LYS A 29 -7.34 -8.86 -12.27
N ASN A 30 -6.25 -8.22 -11.83
CA ASN A 30 -4.89 -8.76 -12.02
C ASN A 30 -4.07 -8.97 -10.74
N ALA A 31 -4.44 -8.30 -9.64
CA ALA A 31 -3.65 -8.27 -8.40
C ALA A 31 -4.21 -9.16 -7.28
N HIS A 32 -5.39 -9.75 -7.46
CA HIS A 32 -5.92 -10.73 -6.50
C HIS A 32 -4.92 -11.85 -6.22
N ASN A 33 -4.78 -12.18 -4.93
CA ASN A 33 -3.87 -13.20 -4.39
C ASN A 33 -2.38 -12.96 -4.68
N LYS A 34 -1.98 -11.77 -5.15
CA LYS A 34 -0.58 -11.42 -5.37
C LYS A 34 -0.12 -10.41 -4.33
N THR A 35 1.15 -10.51 -3.97
CA THR A 35 1.81 -9.46 -3.20
C THR A 35 2.09 -8.30 -4.14
N ILE A 36 1.59 -7.12 -3.82
CA ILE A 36 1.84 -5.89 -4.56
C ILE A 36 2.46 -4.84 -3.66
N ARG A 37 3.12 -3.87 -4.26
CA ARG A 37 3.51 -2.62 -3.61
C ARG A 37 2.80 -1.47 -4.28
N LEU A 38 2.27 -0.57 -3.44
CA LEU A 38 1.54 0.60 -3.88
C LEU A 38 2.16 1.84 -3.21
N PRO A 39 2.36 2.95 -3.95
CA PRO A 39 2.62 4.24 -3.36
C PRO A 39 1.29 4.77 -2.78
N VAL A 40 1.29 5.06 -1.49
CA VAL A 40 0.11 5.47 -0.74
C VAL A 40 0.41 6.75 0.02
N GLU A 41 -0.51 7.71 -0.05
CA GLU A 41 -0.54 8.87 0.82
C GLU A 41 -1.48 8.59 2.00
N ILE A 42 -0.96 8.69 3.22
CA ILE A 42 -1.67 8.34 4.46
C ILE A 42 -1.77 9.58 5.33
N HIS A 43 -3.00 9.98 5.63
CA HIS A 43 -3.31 11.07 6.53
C HIS A 43 -3.45 10.51 7.94
N ILE A 44 -2.50 10.82 8.81
CA ILE A 44 -2.49 10.32 10.19
C ILE A 44 -3.00 11.38 11.16
N SER A 45 -3.76 10.94 12.17
CA SER A 45 -4.07 11.69 13.37
C SER A 45 -3.13 11.29 14.51
N LEU A 46 -3.31 11.87 15.70
CA LEU A 46 -2.48 11.57 16.87
C LEU A 46 -2.44 10.06 17.19
N LEU A 47 -3.55 9.33 16.98
CA LEU A 47 -3.72 7.93 17.38
C LEU A 47 -4.29 7.01 16.29
N SER A 48 -4.67 7.53 15.12
CA SER A 48 -5.35 6.73 14.10
C SER A 48 -5.01 7.16 12.68
N ILE A 49 -5.30 6.29 11.71
CA ILE A 49 -5.33 6.64 10.29
C ILE A 49 -6.66 7.33 10.03
N LYS A 50 -6.64 8.54 9.45
CA LYS A 50 -7.87 9.23 9.02
C LYS A 50 -8.29 8.76 7.65
N ASN A 51 -7.38 8.85 6.68
CA ASN A 51 -7.64 8.51 5.28
C ASN A 51 -6.36 7.96 4.65
N ALA A 52 -6.53 7.13 3.62
CA ALA A 52 -5.43 6.66 2.79
C ALA A 52 -5.83 6.76 1.31
N PHE A 53 -4.85 7.07 0.46
CA PHE A 53 -5.08 7.30 -0.95
C PHE A 53 -3.99 6.65 -1.80
N LEU A 54 -4.39 6.03 -2.89
CA LEU A 54 -3.45 5.75 -3.99
C LEU A 54 -3.16 7.07 -4.71
N ILE A 55 -1.88 7.33 -4.94
CA ILE A 55 -1.41 8.57 -5.55
C ILE A 55 -0.79 8.30 -6.93
N GLY A 56 -1.27 9.06 -7.90
CA GLY A 56 -0.73 9.18 -9.26
C GLY A 56 -0.39 10.64 -9.58
N PRO A 57 0.17 10.93 -10.77
CA PRO A 57 0.58 12.29 -11.15
C PRO A 57 -0.57 13.31 -11.11
N ASN A 58 -1.75 12.91 -11.60
CA ASN A 58 -2.96 13.72 -11.67
C ASN A 58 -4.20 12.95 -11.19
N PHE A 59 -3.97 11.90 -10.39
CA PHE A 59 -5.01 10.99 -9.94
C PHE A 59 -4.82 10.66 -8.48
N LYS A 60 -5.92 10.66 -7.73
CA LYS A 60 -5.93 10.29 -6.33
C LYS A 60 -7.24 9.61 -6.03
N THR A 61 -7.18 8.38 -5.53
CA THR A 61 -8.38 7.63 -5.14
C THR A 61 -8.24 7.12 -3.73
N GLN A 62 -9.31 7.21 -2.97
CA GLN A 62 -9.34 6.75 -1.59
C GLN A 62 -9.33 5.22 -1.56
N ILE A 63 -8.60 4.67 -0.60
CA ILE A 63 -8.57 3.25 -0.28
C ILE A 63 -8.66 3.06 1.22
N THR A 64 -9.18 1.90 1.62
CA THR A 64 -9.17 1.45 3.02
C THR A 64 -7.92 0.62 3.26
N LEU A 65 -7.22 0.87 4.36
CA LEU A 65 -6.06 0.07 4.77
C LEU A 65 -6.49 -0.92 5.86
N ASP A 66 -6.33 -2.20 5.59
CA ASP A 66 -6.44 -3.25 6.61
C ASP A 66 -5.03 -3.55 7.14
N THR A 67 -4.75 -3.16 8.38
CA THR A 67 -3.44 -3.35 9.02
C THR A 67 -3.38 -4.58 9.91
N GLY A 68 -4.41 -5.44 9.93
CA GLY A 68 -4.48 -6.59 10.84
C GLY A 68 -3.38 -7.63 10.64
N LYS A 69 -2.69 -7.62 9.50
CA LYS A 69 -1.55 -8.49 9.19
C LYS A 69 -0.18 -7.89 9.56
N MET A 70 -0.14 -6.65 10.04
CA MET A 70 1.10 -6.01 10.45
C MET A 70 1.48 -6.40 11.89
N SER A 71 2.77 -6.61 12.14
CA SER A 71 3.28 -6.85 13.49
C SER A 71 3.47 -5.57 14.31
N ILE A 72 3.41 -4.40 13.68
CA ILE A 72 3.58 -3.09 14.29
C ILE A 72 2.45 -2.20 13.81
N ASP A 73 1.86 -1.42 14.72
CA ASP A 73 0.84 -0.44 14.38
C ASP A 73 1.33 0.55 13.32
N LEU A 74 0.57 0.65 12.23
CA LEU A 74 0.95 1.48 11.08
C LEU A 74 1.16 2.96 11.46
N PRO A 75 0.30 3.64 12.24
CA PRO A 75 0.55 5.03 12.65
C PRO A 75 1.86 5.22 13.43
N PHE A 76 2.20 4.27 14.30
CA PHE A 76 3.44 4.32 15.08
C PHE A 76 4.65 4.13 14.16
N HIS A 77 4.57 3.16 13.25
CA HIS A 77 5.64 2.91 12.29
C HIS A 77 5.87 4.12 11.38
N LEU A 78 4.81 4.71 10.83
CA LEU A 78 4.89 5.89 9.95
C LEU A 78 5.56 7.09 10.63
N LYS A 79 5.24 7.36 11.90
CA LYS A 79 5.88 8.45 12.68
C LYS A 79 7.40 8.28 12.83
N SER A 80 7.91 7.05 12.78
CA SER A 80 9.35 6.79 12.90
C SER A 80 10.12 6.97 11.59
N ILE A 81 9.44 6.87 10.44
CA ILE A 81 10.08 6.92 9.11
C ILE A 81 9.71 8.16 8.28
N THR A 82 8.65 8.86 8.64
CA THR A 82 8.21 10.10 7.98
C THR A 82 7.93 11.17 9.02
N LYS A 83 8.36 12.40 8.74
CA LYS A 83 8.05 13.58 9.59
C LYS A 83 6.88 14.41 9.03
N ASP A 84 6.44 14.10 7.82
CA ASP A 84 5.42 14.85 7.09
C ASP A 84 4.01 14.30 7.35
N ASN A 85 3.01 15.19 7.33
CA ASN A 85 1.60 14.82 7.32
C ASN A 85 0.90 15.58 6.18
N PRO A 86 0.44 14.90 5.11
CA PRO A 86 0.33 13.45 5.00
C PRO A 86 1.65 12.71 4.75
N CYS A 87 1.74 11.46 5.22
CA CYS A 87 2.89 10.58 5.01
C CYS A 87 2.77 9.93 3.62
N ARG A 88 3.81 9.99 2.80
CA ARG A 88 3.83 9.29 1.50
C ARG A 88 4.82 8.13 1.55
N VAL A 89 4.32 6.91 1.37
CA VAL A 89 5.09 5.67 1.57
C VAL A 89 4.72 4.59 0.58
N TRP A 90 5.68 3.70 0.32
CA TRP A 90 5.42 2.43 -0.32
C TRP A 90 4.93 1.42 0.71
N LEU A 91 3.74 0.90 0.49
CA LEU A 91 3.18 -0.19 1.27
C LEU A 91 3.23 -1.47 0.44
N GLU A 92 3.64 -2.58 1.07
CA GLU A 92 3.54 -3.93 0.54
C GLU A 92 2.39 -4.67 1.22
N GLY A 93 1.59 -5.37 0.41
CA GLY A 93 0.38 -6.02 0.89
C GLY A 93 -0.33 -6.79 -0.21
N THR A 94 -1.60 -7.09 0.04
CA THR A 94 -2.48 -7.78 -0.91
C THR A 94 -3.70 -6.91 -1.20
N TRP A 95 -4.06 -6.82 -2.48
CA TRP A 95 -5.31 -6.18 -2.88
C TRP A 95 -6.50 -7.06 -2.48
N GLY A 96 -7.32 -6.53 -1.58
CA GLY A 96 -8.56 -7.14 -1.13
C GLY A 96 -9.73 -6.70 -2.03
N HIS A 97 -10.85 -7.42 -1.91
CA HIS A 97 -12.09 -6.96 -2.53
C HIS A 97 -12.58 -5.68 -1.85
N THR A 98 -13.33 -4.88 -2.60
CA THR A 98 -14.11 -3.76 -2.06
C THR A 98 -15.04 -4.27 -0.97
N LEU A 99 -14.88 -3.77 0.25
CA LEU A 99 -15.81 -4.07 1.33
C LEU A 99 -17.07 -3.26 1.07
N ILE A 100 -18.19 -3.95 0.86
CA ILE A 100 -19.50 -3.33 0.75
C ILE A 100 -19.85 -2.83 2.15
N HIS A 101 -19.72 -1.52 2.37
CA HIS A 101 -20.24 -0.88 3.56
C HIS A 101 -21.71 -0.52 3.35
N GLU A 102 -22.52 -0.62 4.42
CA GLU A 102 -23.96 -0.29 4.40
C GLU A 102 -24.25 1.15 3.92
N ASP A 103 -23.23 2.01 3.90
CA ASP A 103 -23.29 3.42 3.50
C ASP A 103 -23.01 3.69 1.99
N ASN A 104 -23.00 2.66 1.12
CA ASN A 104 -22.84 2.78 -0.34
C ASN A 104 -21.55 3.44 -0.86
N ASN A 105 -20.54 3.65 -0.01
CA ASN A 105 -19.21 4.10 -0.44
C ASN A 105 -18.26 2.92 -0.56
N ASP A 106 -18.40 2.21 -1.68
CA ASP A 106 -17.55 1.12 -2.13
C ASP A 106 -16.09 1.59 -2.21
N THR A 107 -15.33 1.36 -1.14
CA THR A 107 -13.92 1.72 -1.06
C THR A 107 -13.04 0.47 -1.12
N PRO A 108 -12.13 0.36 -2.10
CA PRO A 108 -11.26 -0.79 -2.20
C PRO A 108 -10.40 -0.96 -0.95
N THR A 109 -10.21 -2.20 -0.52
CA THR A 109 -9.42 -2.51 0.68
C THR A 109 -8.04 -3.06 0.31
N PHE A 110 -7.00 -2.55 0.93
CA PHE A 110 -5.63 -3.02 0.79
C PHE A 110 -5.11 -3.55 2.13
N SER A 111 -4.92 -4.88 2.22
CA SER A 111 -4.38 -5.51 3.43
C SER A 111 -2.86 -5.33 3.48
N VAL A 112 -2.41 -4.44 4.35
CA VAL A 112 -1.01 -4.06 4.52
C VAL A 112 -0.27 -5.14 5.31
N GLN A 113 0.89 -5.53 4.78
CA GLN A 113 1.79 -6.48 5.46
C GLN A 113 3.05 -5.77 5.95
N LYS A 114 3.53 -4.79 5.19
CA LYS A 114 4.80 -4.14 5.47
C LYS A 114 4.87 -2.73 4.89
N VAL A 115 5.52 -1.83 5.62
CA VAL A 115 5.98 -0.55 5.08
C VAL A 115 7.38 -0.71 4.51
N ILE A 116 7.58 -0.25 3.27
CA ILE A 116 8.84 -0.48 2.53
C ILE A 116 9.79 0.69 2.71
N LYS A 117 9.39 1.89 2.28
CA LYS A 117 10.15 3.13 2.40
C LYS A 117 9.23 4.34 2.16
N PRO A 118 9.64 5.57 2.55
CA PRO A 118 9.05 6.78 2.00
C PRO A 118 9.09 6.79 0.46
N THR A 119 8.06 7.34 -0.18
CA THR A 119 8.04 7.55 -1.64
C THR A 119 8.77 8.82 -2.02
N GLU A 120 9.48 8.80 -3.15
CA GLU A 120 10.03 10.01 -3.77
C GLU A 120 8.98 10.73 -4.62
N GLU A 121 9.22 12.00 -4.95
CA GLU A 121 8.40 12.71 -5.94
C GLU A 121 8.45 11.94 -7.27
N ASN A 122 7.28 11.68 -7.86
CA ASN A 122 7.11 10.96 -9.13
C ASN A 122 7.13 9.42 -9.10
N GLU A 123 7.13 8.79 -7.93
CA GLU A 123 6.95 7.33 -7.81
C GLU A 123 5.46 6.92 -7.83
N TYR A 124 4.90 6.69 -9.03
CA TYR A 124 3.44 6.49 -9.25
C TYR A 124 3.06 5.22 -10.04
N ALA A 125 3.60 4.06 -9.66
CA ALA A 125 3.29 2.81 -10.35
C ALA A 125 2.93 1.69 -9.36
N VAL A 126 2.12 0.73 -9.79
CA VAL A 126 1.96 -0.52 -9.05
C VAL A 126 3.21 -1.37 -9.24
N LEU A 127 3.70 -2.02 -8.18
CA LEU A 127 4.69 -3.09 -8.32
C LEU A 127 4.04 -4.42 -7.97
N ILE A 128 4.20 -5.44 -8.81
CA ILE A 128 3.56 -6.75 -8.62
C ILE A 128 4.61 -7.84 -8.50
N SER A 129 4.44 -8.75 -7.53
CA SER A 129 5.33 -9.91 -7.39
C SER A 129 5.26 -10.78 -8.66
N LYS A 130 6.42 -11.24 -9.14
CA LYS A 130 6.49 -12.24 -10.20
C LYS A 130 5.95 -13.59 -9.74
#